data_AF-W7BUQ1-F1
#
_entry.id   AF-W7BUQ1-F1
#
_cell.length_a   1.000
_cell.length_b   1.000
_cell.length_c   1.000
_cell.angle_alpha   90.00
_cell.angle_beta   90.00
_cell.angle_gamma   90.00
#
_symmetry.space_group_name_H-M   'P 1'
#
loop_
_entity.id
_entity.type
_entity.pdbx_description
1 polymer ?
#
loop_
_entity_poly.entity_id
_entity_poly.type
_entity_poly.pdbx_seq_one_letter_code
_entity_poly.pdbx_strand_id
1 'polypeptide(L)'
;MFTKQNSIIILAYIAIGIWSCLLVYSASYASAGNRYEVTSQYFVIRQALFYAIGIACLLFFAKLKTAPFCSKKTMKLAGGIAVLLLVLILLTGTATNNAQRWIQLGSATLQPTELVKSLLIIVTGNFIVHYFPKMMRSNRVTYLLIAYILFCVGLIILQPDLGTSFIVLCIFAAQLLTSGSQHAESANSRLPSCSS
;
A
#
# COMPACT_ATOMS: atom_id res chain seq x y z
N MET A 1 4.41 21.12 -10.01
CA MET A 1 3.53 22.28 -9.79
C MET A 1 2.44 21.81 -8.84
N PHE A 2 2.48 22.22 -7.57
CA PHE A 2 1.55 21.76 -6.54
C PHE A 2 0.19 22.46 -6.74
N THR A 3 -0.82 21.71 -7.18
CA THR A 3 -2.20 22.18 -7.23
C THR A 3 -2.73 22.36 -5.80
N LYS A 4 -3.75 23.22 -5.59
CA LYS A 4 -4.40 23.43 -4.27
C LYS A 4 -4.72 22.11 -3.56
N GLN A 5 -5.12 21.10 -4.32
CA GLN A 5 -5.49 19.77 -3.83
C GLN A 5 -4.29 19.00 -3.23
N ASN A 6 -3.11 19.12 -3.84
CA ASN A 6 -1.89 18.49 -3.31
C ASN A 6 -1.45 19.15 -1.99
N SER A 7 -1.61 20.47 -1.87
CA SER A 7 -1.24 21.19 -0.65
C SER A 7 -2.10 20.79 0.55
N ILE A 8 -3.39 20.49 0.35
CA ILE A 8 -4.30 20.02 1.40
C ILE A 8 -3.84 18.64 1.93
N ILE A 9 -3.45 17.73 1.03
CA ILE A 9 -2.98 16.39 1.41
C ILE A 9 -1.70 16.48 2.24
N ILE A 10 -0.76 17.34 1.83
CA ILE A 10 0.50 17.55 2.55
C ILE A 10 0.24 18.12 3.95
N LEU A 11 -0.66 19.11 4.06
CA LEU A 11 -1.00 19.72 5.35
C LEU A 11 -1.65 18.70 6.29
N ALA A 12 -2.60 17.90 5.78
CA ALA A 12 -3.25 16.85 6.57
C ALA A 12 -2.23 15.80 7.05
N TYR A 13 -1.29 15.41 6.18
CA TYR A 13 -0.22 14.48 6.55
C TYR A 13 0.66 15.02 7.68
N ILE A 14 1.05 16.29 7.61
CA ILE A 14 1.83 16.99 8.66
C ILE A 14 1.06 17.02 9.98
N ALA A 15 -0.23 17.36 9.95
CA ALA A 15 -1.07 17.42 11.15
C ALA A 15 -1.17 16.06 11.87
N ILE A 16 -1.41 14.99 11.10
CA ILE A 16 -1.48 13.62 11.64
C ILE A 16 -0.12 13.18 12.21
N GLY A 17 0.99 13.58 11.57
CA GLY A 17 2.33 13.30 12.06
C GLY A 17 2.63 13.94 13.42
N ILE A 18 2.28 15.21 13.58
CA ILE A 18 2.43 15.93 14.85
C ILE A 18 1.58 15.25 15.93
N TRP A 19 0.34 14.89 15.61
CA TRP A 19 -0.53 14.16 16.51
C TRP A 19 0.06 12.79 16.92
N SER A 20 0.64 12.06 15.96
CA SER A 20 1.32 10.79 16.23
C SER A 20 2.52 10.95 17.18
N CYS A 21 3.37 11.95 16.97
CA CYS A 21 4.49 12.23 17.87
C CYS A 21 4.03 12.56 19.29
N LEU A 22 2.93 13.30 19.45
CA LEU A 22 2.33 13.61 20.76
C LEU A 22 1.83 12.33 21.46
N LEU A 23 1.15 11.44 20.73
CA LEU A 23 0.68 10.17 21.28
C LEU A 23 1.84 9.24 21.68
N VAL A 24 2.89 9.16 20.86
CA VAL A 24 4.09 8.37 21.17
C VAL A 24 4.80 8.93 22.40
N TYR A 25 4.90 10.26 22.53
CA TYR A 25 5.46 10.89 23.72
C TYR A 25 4.67 10.53 24.98
N SER A 26 3.34 10.62 24.93
CA SER A 26 2.45 10.25 26.04
C SER A 26 2.60 8.78 26.46
N ALA A 27 2.59 7.86 25.50
CA ALA A 27 2.76 6.42 25.76
C ALA A 27 4.17 6.08 26.26
N SER A 28 5.20 6.76 25.75
CA SER A 28 6.60 6.56 26.17
C SER A 28 6.85 7.10 27.57
N TYR A 29 6.21 8.20 27.98
CA TYR A 29 6.32 8.74 29.33
C TYR A 29 5.80 7.74 30.39
N ALA A 30 4.73 7.00 30.07
CA ALA A 30 4.17 5.96 30.95
C ALA A 30 5.00 4.66 30.99
N SER A 31 5.81 4.36 29.97
CA SER A 31 6.51 3.07 29.81
C SER A 31 8.04 3.15 29.94
N ALA A 32 8.63 4.34 29.86
CA ALA A 32 10.09 4.56 29.95
C ALA A 32 10.67 4.28 31.33
N GLY A 33 9.90 4.47 32.41
CA GLY A 33 10.40 4.30 33.78
C GLY A 33 10.47 2.85 34.28
N ASN A 34 9.73 1.91 33.68
CA ASN A 34 9.42 0.63 34.35
C ASN A 34 9.84 -0.65 33.59
N ARG A 35 10.38 -0.56 32.35
CA ARG A 35 10.57 -1.77 31.50
C ARG A 35 11.84 -1.81 30.63
N TYR A 36 12.46 -0.68 30.29
CA TYR A 36 13.52 -0.65 29.25
C TYR A 36 14.82 0.11 29.61
N GLU A 37 14.90 0.82 30.74
CA GLU A 37 16.12 1.57 31.17
C GLU A 37 16.75 2.48 30.09
N VAL A 38 15.94 3.02 29.17
CA VAL A 38 16.36 3.99 28.14
C VAL A 38 15.69 5.33 28.36
N THR A 39 16.42 6.42 28.09
CA THR A 39 15.89 7.80 28.14
C THR A 39 14.58 7.90 27.35
N SER A 40 13.55 8.51 27.94
CA SER A 40 12.21 8.69 27.34
C SER A 40 12.22 9.33 25.94
N GLN A 41 13.30 10.02 25.60
CA GLN A 41 13.55 10.67 24.32
C GLN A 41 13.88 9.69 23.17
N TYR A 42 14.31 8.44 23.45
CA TYR A 42 14.74 7.50 22.41
C TYR A 42 13.63 7.14 21.41
N PHE A 43 12.42 6.85 21.90
CA PHE A 43 11.28 6.51 21.05
C PHE A 43 10.80 7.69 20.22
N VAL A 44 10.84 8.90 20.80
CA VAL A 44 10.44 10.15 20.13
C VAL A 44 11.42 10.50 19.01
N ILE A 45 12.73 10.38 19.25
CA ILE A 45 13.77 10.64 18.25
C ILE A 45 13.64 9.66 17.08
N ARG A 46 13.41 8.36 17.34
CA ARG A 46 13.15 7.37 16.28
C ARG A 46 11.89 7.71 15.49
N GLN A 47 10.79 8.04 16.15
CA GLN A 47 9.54 8.41 15.48
C GLN A 47 9.74 9.63 14.57
N ALA A 48 10.43 10.66 15.07
CA ALA A 48 10.75 11.86 14.29
C ALA A 48 11.63 11.55 13.07
N LEU A 49 12.64 10.67 13.21
CA LEU A 49 13.50 10.25 12.10
C LEU A 49 12.71 9.49 11.02
N PHE A 50 11.88 8.51 11.40
CA PHE A 50 11.04 7.79 10.43
C PHE A 50 10.04 8.72 9.74
N TYR A 51 9.50 9.69 10.47
CA TYR A 51 8.59 10.69 9.93
C TYR A 51 9.29 11.61 8.91
N ALA A 52 10.51 12.07 9.22
CA ALA A 52 11.32 12.86 8.30
C ALA A 52 11.66 12.09 7.01
N ILE A 53 12.03 10.81 7.13
CA ILE A 53 12.25 9.92 5.99
C ILE A 53 10.96 9.77 5.16
N GLY A 54 9.81 9.60 5.83
CA GLY A 54 8.51 9.51 5.18
C GLY A 54 8.16 10.75 4.35
N ILE A 55 8.40 11.96 4.90
CA ILE A 55 8.21 13.22 4.17
C ILE A 55 9.15 13.30 2.97
N ALA A 56 10.43 12.95 3.14
CA ALA A 56 11.39 12.95 2.05
C ALA A 56 10.96 12.01 0.90
N CYS A 57 10.51 10.79 1.24
CA CYS A 57 9.92 9.87 0.28
C CYS A 57 8.67 10.45 -0.39
N LEU A 58 7.74 11.04 0.35
CA LEU A 58 6.52 11.65 -0.21
C LEU A 58 6.86 12.74 -1.22
N LEU A 59 7.78 13.64 -0.88
CA LEU A 59 8.21 14.71 -1.78
C LEU A 59 8.93 14.17 -3.02
N PHE A 60 9.74 13.12 -2.87
CA PHE A 60 10.40 12.43 -3.97
C PHE A 60 9.37 11.79 -4.93
N PHE A 61 8.43 11.01 -4.41
CA PHE A 61 7.38 10.38 -5.22
C PHE A 61 6.40 11.39 -5.83
N ALA A 62 6.12 12.52 -5.16
CA ALA A 62 5.31 13.60 -5.70
C ALA A 62 5.96 14.28 -6.92
N LYS A 63 7.29 14.19 -7.06
CA LYS A 63 8.03 14.72 -8.21
C LYS A 63 8.10 13.72 -9.38
N LEU A 64 7.89 12.43 -9.12
CA LEU A 64 7.84 11.42 -10.18
C LEU A 64 6.54 11.58 -10.96
N LYS A 65 6.64 11.80 -12.28
CA LYS A 65 5.47 11.74 -13.17
C LYS A 65 4.88 10.32 -13.10
N THR A 66 3.56 10.21 -12.96
CA THR A 66 2.79 8.95 -12.92
C THR A 66 2.73 8.21 -14.27
N ALA A 67 3.12 8.88 -15.36
CA ALA A 67 3.03 8.35 -16.73
C ALA A 67 3.74 6.99 -17.00
N PRO A 68 4.94 6.68 -16.46
CA PRO A 68 5.59 5.39 -16.70
C PRO A 68 5.02 4.25 -15.84
N PHE A 69 4.25 4.54 -14.79
CA PHE A 69 3.63 3.52 -13.93
C PHE A 69 2.41 2.85 -14.58
N CYS A 70 1.79 3.51 -15.57
CA CYS A 70 0.69 2.93 -16.33
C CYS A 70 1.14 1.95 -17.43
N SER A 71 2.44 1.79 -17.71
CA SER A 71 2.88 0.87 -18.77
C SER A 71 2.69 -0.61 -18.39
N LYS A 72 2.24 -1.43 -19.35
CA LYS A 72 2.09 -2.89 -19.19
C LYS A 72 3.39 -3.57 -18.74
N LYS A 73 4.56 -3.04 -19.13
CA LYS A 73 5.88 -3.56 -18.72
C LYS A 73 6.11 -3.33 -17.22
N THR A 74 5.83 -2.12 -16.74
CA THR A 74 5.95 -1.74 -15.32
C THR A 74 4.99 -2.55 -14.45
N MET A 75 3.78 -2.82 -14.92
CA MET A 75 2.81 -3.69 -14.23
C MET A 75 3.34 -5.12 -14.03
N LYS A 76 3.87 -5.74 -15.08
CA LYS A 76 4.43 -7.11 -14.99
C LYS A 76 5.66 -7.16 -14.10
N LEU A 77 6.53 -6.15 -14.20
CA LEU A 77 7.72 -6.04 -13.36
C LEU A 77 7.33 -5.89 -11.88
N ALA A 78 6.41 -4.96 -11.56
CA ALA A 78 5.94 -4.72 -10.20
C ALA A 78 5.25 -5.95 -9.60
N GLY A 79 4.44 -6.66 -10.39
CA GLY A 79 3.79 -7.91 -9.95
C GLY A 79 4.79 -9.03 -9.70
N GLY A 80 5.81 -9.15 -10.55
CA GLY A 80 6.91 -10.10 -10.36
C GLY A 80 7.72 -9.79 -9.11
N ILE A 81 8.07 -8.52 -8.89
CA ILE A 81 8.78 -8.06 -7.69
C ILE A 81 7.95 -8.33 -6.43
N ALA A 82 6.63 -8.07 -6.46
CA ALA A 82 5.76 -8.32 -5.31
C ALA A 82 5.76 -9.82 -4.92
N VAL A 83 5.58 -10.71 -5.91
CA VAL A 83 5.60 -12.16 -5.67
C VAL A 83 6.98 -12.64 -5.21
N LEU A 84 8.05 -12.13 -5.81
CA LEU A 84 9.41 -12.48 -5.40
C LEU A 84 9.68 -12.05 -3.96
N LEU A 85 9.24 -10.85 -3.58
CA LEU A 85 9.38 -10.33 -2.23
C LEU A 85 8.56 -11.18 -1.23
N LEU A 86 7.34 -11.58 -1.57
CA LEU A 86 6.52 -12.50 -0.77
C LEU A 86 7.24 -13.84 -0.52
N VAL A 87 7.81 -14.43 -1.58
CA VAL A 87 8.55 -15.70 -1.47
C VAL A 87 9.82 -15.53 -0.64
N LEU A 88 10.54 -14.43 -0.82
CA LEU A 88 11.75 -14.13 -0.05
C LEU A 88 11.45 -14.01 1.45
N ILE A 89 10.37 -13.31 1.82
CA ILE A 89 9.93 -13.20 3.23
C ILE A 89 9.60 -14.57 3.80
N LEU A 90 8.91 -15.43 3.04
CA LEU A 90 8.56 -16.77 3.50
C LEU A 90 9.81 -17.62 3.80
N LEU A 91 10.88 -17.43 3.02
CA LEU A 91 12.14 -18.17 3.15
C LEU A 91 13.09 -17.58 4.20
N THR A 92 13.11 -16.25 4.36
CA THR A 92 14.13 -15.52 5.15
C THR A 92 13.56 -14.77 6.35
N GLY A 93 12.25 -14.75 6.52
CA GLY A 93 11.59 -14.03 7.60
C GLY A 93 11.98 -14.59 8.96
N THR A 94 12.51 -13.72 9.83
CA THR A 94 12.76 -14.11 11.22
C THR A 94 11.43 -14.21 11.96
N ALA A 95 11.20 -15.31 12.67
CA ALA A 95 9.98 -15.50 13.45
C ALA A 95 10.08 -14.65 14.73
N THR A 96 9.34 -13.54 14.78
CA THR A 96 9.13 -12.79 16.03
C THR A 96 7.64 -12.89 16.39
N ASN A 97 7.31 -13.25 17.64
CA ASN A 97 5.93 -13.47 18.10
C ASN A 97 5.12 -14.43 17.20
N ASN A 98 5.69 -15.59 16.86
CA ASN A 98 5.03 -16.64 16.07
C ASN A 98 4.67 -16.25 14.62
N ALA A 99 5.23 -15.16 14.09
CA ALA A 99 5.04 -14.75 12.71
C ALA A 99 6.36 -14.32 12.04
N GLN A 100 6.65 -14.88 10.86
CA GLN A 100 7.81 -14.53 10.04
C GLN A 100 7.50 -13.29 9.20
N ARG A 101 7.66 -12.09 9.79
CA ARG A 101 7.22 -10.84 9.14
C ARG A 101 8.25 -9.72 9.13
N TRP A 102 9.26 -9.81 10.00
CA TRP A 102 10.23 -8.75 10.20
C TRP A 102 11.58 -9.18 9.64
N ILE A 103 12.14 -8.32 8.79
CA ILE A 103 13.54 -8.40 8.41
C ILE A 103 14.27 -7.35 9.25
N GLN A 104 15.10 -7.80 10.19
CA GLN A 104 15.95 -6.90 10.96
C GLN A 104 17.13 -6.46 10.10
N LEU A 105 17.24 -5.17 9.83
CA LEU A 105 18.36 -4.52 9.16
C LEU A 105 19.04 -3.62 10.18
N GLY A 106 19.93 -4.21 10.99
CA GLY A 106 20.63 -3.52 12.07
C GLY A 106 19.66 -2.98 13.12
N SER A 107 19.54 -1.66 13.24
CA SER A 107 18.65 -1.00 14.20
C SER A 107 17.23 -0.77 13.67
N ALA A 108 16.99 -0.95 12.38
CA ALA A 108 15.70 -0.78 11.73
C ALA A 108 15.04 -2.14 11.43
N THR A 109 13.75 -2.22 11.65
CA THR A 109 12.94 -3.39 11.33
C THR A 109 12.05 -3.05 10.15
N LEU A 110 12.31 -3.65 8.98
CA LEU A 110 11.46 -3.47 7.81
C LEU A 110 10.44 -4.59 7.74
N GLN A 111 9.19 -4.22 7.50
CA GLN A 111 8.09 -5.13 7.26
C GLN A 111 7.85 -5.18 5.74
N PRO A 112 8.33 -6.21 5.03
CA PRO A 112 8.28 -6.20 3.58
C PRO A 112 6.86 -6.45 3.03
N THR A 113 5.93 -6.94 3.86
CA THR A 113 4.51 -7.09 3.51
C THR A 113 3.83 -5.74 3.23
N GLU A 114 4.29 -4.65 3.83
CA GLU A 114 3.80 -3.29 3.53
C GLU A 114 4.15 -2.85 2.10
N LEU A 115 5.35 -3.23 1.61
CA LEU A 115 5.77 -2.98 0.24
C LEU A 115 4.97 -3.85 -0.74
N VAL A 116 4.76 -5.13 -0.41
CA VAL A 116 3.95 -6.05 -1.21
C VAL A 116 2.53 -5.53 -1.39
N LYS A 117 1.89 -5.07 -0.31
CA LYS A 117 0.54 -4.48 -0.33
C LYS A 117 0.48 -3.32 -1.31
N SER A 118 1.43 -2.39 -1.22
CA SER A 118 1.50 -1.22 -2.11
C SER A 118 1.68 -1.61 -3.58
N LEU A 119 2.55 -2.59 -3.87
CA LEU A 119 2.78 -3.10 -5.22
C LEU A 119 1.54 -3.81 -5.78
N LEU A 120 0.87 -4.63 -4.98
CA LEU A 120 -0.35 -5.33 -5.39
C LEU A 120 -1.46 -4.36 -5.80
N ILE A 121 -1.63 -3.25 -5.07
CA ILE A 121 -2.62 -2.22 -5.39
C ILE A 121 -2.33 -1.60 -6.77
N ILE A 122 -1.06 -1.29 -7.06
CA ILE A 122 -0.63 -0.71 -8.35
C ILE A 122 -0.86 -1.72 -9.48
N VAL A 123 -0.45 -2.97 -9.29
CA VAL A 123 -0.58 -4.04 -10.30
C VAL A 123 -2.05 -4.29 -10.62
N THR A 124 -2.88 -4.40 -9.60
CA THR A 124 -4.30 -4.71 -9.73
C THR A 124 -5.06 -3.55 -10.37
N GLY A 125 -4.80 -2.32 -9.92
CA GLY A 125 -5.40 -1.13 -10.52
C GLY A 125 -5.03 -0.97 -11.99
N ASN A 126 -3.75 -1.16 -12.34
CA ASN A 126 -3.32 -1.05 -13.73
C ASN A 126 -3.85 -2.20 -14.61
N PHE A 127 -3.99 -3.41 -14.05
CA PHE A 127 -4.59 -4.54 -14.74
C PHE A 127 -6.05 -4.25 -15.08
N ILE A 128 -6.82 -3.77 -14.11
CA ILE A 128 -8.23 -3.41 -14.30
C ILE A 128 -8.34 -2.37 -15.43
N VAL A 129 -7.58 -1.27 -15.38
CA VAL A 129 -7.61 -0.23 -16.43
C VAL A 129 -7.28 -0.77 -17.82
N HIS A 130 -6.28 -1.65 -17.95
CA HIS A 130 -5.85 -2.16 -19.27
C HIS A 130 -6.72 -3.27 -19.83
N TYR A 131 -7.37 -4.06 -18.97
CA TYR A 131 -8.07 -5.27 -19.37
C TYR A 131 -9.58 -5.20 -19.13
N PHE A 132 -10.11 -4.09 -18.62
CA PHE A 132 -11.55 -3.86 -18.41
C PHE A 132 -12.42 -4.19 -19.63
N PRO A 133 -12.09 -3.75 -20.88
CA PRO A 133 -12.93 -4.05 -22.05
C PRO A 133 -13.01 -5.55 -22.34
N LYS A 134 -11.95 -6.31 -21.98
CA LYS A 134 -11.91 -7.75 -22.12
C LYS A 134 -12.60 -8.47 -20.95
N MET A 135 -12.59 -7.89 -19.76
CA MET A 135 -13.34 -8.39 -18.60
C MET A 135 -14.85 -8.32 -18.86
N MET A 136 -15.35 -7.26 -19.50
CA MET A 136 -16.78 -7.16 -19.85
C MET A 136 -17.20 -8.15 -20.95
N ARG A 137 -16.28 -8.50 -21.86
CA ARG A 137 -16.56 -9.43 -22.97
C ARG A 137 -16.33 -10.89 -22.60
N SER A 138 -15.51 -11.17 -21.60
CA SER A 138 -15.17 -12.53 -21.18
C SER A 138 -14.80 -12.60 -19.71
N ASN A 139 -15.51 -13.47 -18.97
CA ASN A 139 -15.23 -13.73 -17.56
C ASN A 139 -13.83 -14.34 -17.32
N ARG A 140 -13.18 -14.88 -18.35
CA ARG A 140 -11.85 -15.52 -18.24
C ARG A 140 -10.79 -14.59 -17.67
N VAL A 141 -10.83 -13.30 -18.05
CA VAL A 141 -9.87 -12.30 -17.59
C VAL A 141 -10.12 -11.94 -16.12
N THR A 142 -11.38 -11.86 -15.73
CA THR A 142 -11.80 -11.64 -14.34
C THR A 142 -11.38 -12.80 -13.45
N TYR A 143 -11.59 -14.05 -13.89
CA TYR A 143 -11.14 -15.23 -13.16
C TYR A 143 -9.62 -15.28 -12.98
N LEU A 144 -8.84 -14.91 -14.01
CA LEU A 144 -7.38 -14.83 -13.90
C LEU A 144 -6.92 -13.80 -12.86
N LEU A 145 -7.59 -12.65 -12.78
CA LEU A 145 -7.27 -11.62 -11.80
C LEU A 145 -7.60 -12.10 -10.37
N ILE A 146 -8.78 -12.69 -10.18
CA ILE A 146 -9.20 -13.25 -8.89
C ILE A 146 -8.23 -14.36 -8.45
N ALA A 147 -7.86 -15.26 -9.36
CA ALA A 147 -6.91 -16.34 -9.07
C ALA A 147 -5.54 -15.79 -8.64
N TYR A 148 -5.03 -14.75 -9.30
CA TYR A 148 -3.76 -14.11 -8.92
C TYR A 148 -3.81 -13.52 -7.50
N ILE A 149 -4.91 -12.86 -7.15
CA ILE A 149 -5.05 -12.24 -5.82
C ILE A 149 -5.24 -13.28 -4.74
N LEU A 150 -6.06 -14.31 -4.98
CA LEU A 150 -6.20 -15.43 -4.06
C LEU A 150 -4.87 -16.15 -3.84
N PHE A 151 -4.05 -16.28 -4.88
CA PHE A 151 -2.69 -16.82 -4.75
C PHE A 151 -1.81 -15.94 -3.85
N CYS A 152 -1.79 -14.62 -4.07
CA CYS A 152 -1.03 -13.70 -3.22
C CYS A 152 -1.53 -13.69 -1.78
N VAL A 153 -2.85 -13.70 -1.55
CA VAL A 153 -3.45 -13.78 -0.22
C VAL A 153 -3.11 -15.10 0.46
N GLY A 154 -3.14 -16.23 -0.27
CA GLY A 154 -2.71 -17.54 0.25
C GLY A 154 -1.27 -17.53 0.74
N LEU A 155 -0.35 -16.87 0.01
CA LEU A 155 1.03 -16.69 0.45
C LEU A 155 1.14 -15.84 1.73
N ILE A 156 0.28 -14.82 1.90
CA ILE A 156 0.29 -13.96 3.09
C ILE A 156 -0.28 -14.71 4.31
N ILE A 157 -1.33 -15.52 4.12
CA ILE A 157 -1.88 -16.37 5.18
C ILE A 157 -0.83 -17.36 5.68
N LEU A 158 0.04 -17.85 4.79
CA LEU A 158 1.16 -18.73 5.14
C LEU A 158 2.25 -18.03 5.96
N GLN A 159 2.30 -16.68 5.97
CA GLN A 159 3.16 -15.85 6.83
C GLN A 159 2.49 -15.49 8.18
N PRO A 160 1.63 -16.39 8.67
CA PRO A 160 0.53 -16.14 9.60
C PRO A 160 -0.13 -14.75 9.63
N ASP A 161 -0.17 -13.97 8.53
CA ASP A 161 -0.63 -12.57 8.54
C ASP A 161 -2.09 -12.37 8.08
N LEU A 162 -3.02 -12.72 8.96
CA LEU A 162 -4.46 -12.60 8.70
C LEU A 162 -4.91 -11.15 8.53
N GLY A 163 -4.36 -10.21 9.32
CA GLY A 163 -4.73 -8.80 9.24
C GLY A 163 -4.38 -8.19 7.89
N THR A 164 -3.15 -8.43 7.41
CA THR A 164 -2.70 -7.92 6.10
C THR A 164 -3.49 -8.56 4.95
N SER A 165 -3.78 -9.86 5.05
CA SER A 165 -4.59 -10.59 4.06
C SER A 165 -5.98 -9.97 3.89
N PHE A 166 -6.65 -9.66 5.01
CA PHE A 166 -7.97 -9.04 5.01
C PHE A 166 -7.94 -7.64 4.39
N ILE A 167 -6.96 -6.81 4.75
CA ILE A 167 -6.80 -5.46 4.19
C ILE A 167 -6.63 -5.51 2.67
N VAL A 168 -5.78 -6.42 2.17
CA VAL A 168 -5.56 -6.57 0.72
C VAL A 168 -6.85 -6.95 0.00
N LEU A 169 -7.65 -7.86 0.56
CA LEU A 169 -8.96 -8.23 0.01
C LEU A 169 -9.94 -7.05 -0.02
N CYS A 170 -10.02 -6.27 1.06
CA CYS A 170 -10.89 -5.09 1.12
C CYS A 170 -10.49 -4.05 0.06
N ILE A 171 -9.19 -3.78 -0.10
CA ILE A 171 -8.71 -2.83 -1.10
C ILE A 171 -9.03 -3.33 -2.51
N PHE A 172 -8.84 -4.63 -2.78
CA PHE A 172 -9.20 -5.20 -4.07
C PHE A 172 -10.69 -5.08 -4.37
N ALA A 173 -11.55 -5.39 -3.40
CA ALA A 173 -13.00 -5.24 -3.56
C ALA A 173 -13.37 -3.77 -3.86
N ALA A 174 -12.76 -2.81 -3.16
CA ALA A 174 -12.96 -1.39 -3.43
C ALA A 174 -12.51 -0.99 -4.84
N GLN A 175 -11.39 -1.53 -5.35
CA GLN A 175 -10.92 -1.28 -6.72
C GLN A 175 -11.89 -1.80 -7.79
N LEU A 176 -12.45 -3.00 -7.60
CA LEU A 176 -13.44 -3.56 -8.53
C LEU A 176 -14.73 -2.73 -8.56
N LEU A 177 -15.24 -2.34 -7.39
CA LEU A 177 -16.47 -1.54 -7.29
C LEU A 177 -16.31 -0.16 -7.94
N THR A 178 -15.20 0.53 -7.67
CA THR A 178 -14.91 1.86 -8.24
C THR A 178 -14.64 1.81 -9.74
N SER A 179 -14.02 0.74 -10.24
CA SER A 179 -13.84 0.56 -11.68
C SER A 179 -15.16 0.39 -12.43
N GLY A 180 -16.15 -0.26 -11.80
CA GLY A 180 -17.48 -0.42 -12.37
C GLY A 180 -18.23 0.90 -12.49
N SER A 181 -18.21 1.73 -11.44
CA SER A 181 -18.90 3.03 -11.42
C SER A 181 -18.31 4.04 -12.41
N GLN A 182 -16.98 4.13 -12.51
CA GLN A 182 -16.32 5.10 -13.40
C GLN A 182 -16.63 4.84 -14.88
N HIS A 183 -16.86 3.58 -15.27
CA HIS A 183 -17.22 3.24 -16.65
C HIS A 183 -18.71 3.43 -16.94
N ALA A 184 -19.60 3.26 -15.97
CA ALA A 184 -21.01 3.65 -16.12
C ALA A 184 -21.11 5.15 -16.45
N GLU A 185 -20.28 5.97 -15.82
CA GLU A 185 -20.24 7.40 -16.07
C GLU A 185 -19.60 7.75 -17.43
N SER A 186 -18.50 7.08 -17.82
CA SER A 186 -17.86 7.26 -19.14
C SER A 186 -18.68 6.72 -20.32
N ALA A 187 -19.59 5.78 -20.08
CA ALA A 187 -20.57 5.33 -21.07
C ALA A 187 -21.72 6.35 -21.21
N ASN A 188 -22.19 6.91 -20.10
CA ASN A 188 -23.24 7.93 -20.08
C ASN A 188 -22.79 9.24 -20.76
N SER A 189 -21.53 9.65 -20.58
CA SER A 189 -20.97 10.85 -21.21
C SER A 189 -20.70 10.72 -22.71
N ARG A 190 -20.88 9.52 -23.29
CA ARG A 190 -20.72 9.25 -24.74
C ARG A 190 -22.03 9.15 -25.49
N LEU A 191 -23.17 9.17 -24.79
CA LEU A 191 -24.46 9.31 -25.46
C LEU A 191 -24.55 10.76 -25.95
N PRO A 192 -24.85 11.00 -27.25
CA PRO A 192 -25.16 12.34 -27.70
C PRO A 192 -26.30 12.86 -26.82
N SER A 193 -26.15 14.08 -26.32
CA SER A 193 -27.21 14.79 -25.63
C SER A 193 -28.36 15.01 -26.63
N CYS A 194 -29.19 13.99 -26.84
CA CYS A 194 -30.50 14.13 -27.45
C CYS A 194 -31.40 14.73 -26.37
N SER A 195 -31.29 16.03 -26.18
CA SER A 195 -32.32 16.85 -25.54
C SER A 195 -32.63 17.99 -26.50
N SER A 196 -33.75 17.81 -27.20
CA SER A 196 -34.84 18.78 -27.46
C SER A 196 -34.52 20.26 -27.41
#